data_AF-A0A353D1G1-F1
#
_entry.id   AF-A0A353D1G1-F1
#
_cell.length_a   1.000
_cell.length_b   1.000
_cell.length_c   1.000
_cell.angle_alpha   90.00
_cell.angle_beta   90.00
_cell.angle_gamma   90.00
#
_symmetry.space_group_name_H-M   'P 1'
#
loop_
_entity.id
_entity.type
_entity.pdbx_description
1 polymer ?
#
loop_
_entity_poly.entity_id
_entity_poly.type
_entity_poly.pdbx_seq_one_letter_code
_entity_poly.pdbx_strand_id
1 'polypeptide(L)'
;MKITTVVKVMGFAALLEYSGIAMADGIVSKIVNSPLSAAGTVKSAPAGINVYLQSDEVQGIEFMNPIVEGYGIPAGGRIEIEMGNSYQRNPEIKLTQNTIMLVTGAPQQGMPGKVVGYAVGEGRNQNTITITPTSQEGLNIDKLISPAPGAKLDPVPSHGIKVIHVGFFESAFSNGSNSGSVSVRIIDGSGSVVQQGSASIDFIDQPVPQLQPSNFPNANRNHNWQVIASGETLGKTPGTLPIPATLYAKAKGINPTDMGSFKAGMLGVGILSTQQLKAMKFKKPASLSRYNGGLIVQDTNNDGRIDPNLDKIVGGVIGKAPAGAKGQELRSLDVHGAVDLSRPTSAYNAKFGPVFGGATMLLQFTGGDKPGKYRPTLALLSDPDDTNSPDGSAYTFTIIVK
;
A
#
# COMPACT_ATOMS: atom_id res chain seq x y z
N MET A 1 2.87 -25.83 60.61
CA MET A 1 3.11 -24.41 60.24
C MET A 1 4.24 -24.38 59.20
N LYS A 2 3.86 -24.34 57.92
CA LYS A 2 4.73 -24.07 56.77
C LYS A 2 3.89 -23.18 55.86
N ILE A 3 4.23 -21.90 55.82
CA ILE A 3 3.55 -20.91 54.99
C ILE A 3 4.19 -20.98 53.62
N THR A 4 3.51 -21.64 52.67
CA THR A 4 3.90 -21.64 51.28
C THR A 4 3.27 -20.42 50.61
N THR A 5 4.07 -19.37 50.43
CA THR A 5 3.67 -18.17 49.70
C THR A 5 3.47 -18.52 48.23
N VAL A 6 2.22 -18.69 47.81
CA VAL A 6 1.85 -18.78 46.39
C VAL A 6 1.88 -17.36 45.83
N VAL A 7 2.98 -17.02 45.14
CA VAL A 7 3.05 -15.81 44.33
C VAL A 7 2.20 -16.06 43.08
N LYS A 8 0.96 -15.56 43.09
CA LYS A 8 0.16 -15.38 41.86
C LYS A 8 0.83 -14.28 41.04
N VAL A 9 1.67 -14.66 40.09
CA VAL A 9 2.05 -13.78 38.99
C VAL A 9 0.81 -13.64 38.10
N MET A 10 0.07 -12.56 38.27
CA MET A 10 -0.93 -12.11 37.29
C MET A 10 -0.16 -11.65 36.04
N GLY A 11 0.13 -12.59 35.16
CA GLY A 11 0.50 -12.28 33.78
C GLY A 11 -0.73 -11.74 33.07
N PHE A 12 -0.82 -10.42 32.96
CA PHE A 12 -1.65 -9.77 31.95
C PHE A 12 -1.07 -10.15 30.58
N ALA A 13 -1.52 -11.27 30.03
CA ALA A 13 -1.50 -11.49 28.59
C ALA A 13 -2.57 -10.56 28.02
N ALA A 14 -2.18 -9.30 27.75
CA ALA A 14 -2.86 -8.50 26.76
C ALA A 14 -2.60 -9.18 25.40
N LEU A 15 -3.43 -10.18 25.10
CA LEU A 15 -3.77 -10.48 23.73
C LEU A 15 -4.23 -9.16 23.14
N LEU A 16 -3.36 -8.50 22.37
CA LEU A 16 -3.81 -7.62 21.30
C LEU A 16 -4.55 -8.53 20.32
N GLU A 17 -5.80 -8.83 20.67
CA GLU A 17 -6.82 -9.07 19.69
C GLU A 17 -6.75 -7.89 18.75
N TYR A 18 -6.37 -8.20 17.51
CA TYR A 18 -6.74 -7.49 16.29
C TYR A 18 -7.72 -6.37 16.60
N SER A 19 -7.28 -5.12 16.51
CA SER A 19 -8.15 -3.95 16.53
C SER A 19 -9.36 -4.32 15.69
N GLY A 20 -10.53 -4.40 16.33
CA GLY A 20 -11.75 -4.87 15.70
C GLY A 20 -11.85 -4.19 14.35
N ILE A 21 -11.89 -4.99 13.28
CA ILE A 21 -12.16 -4.48 11.95
C ILE A 21 -13.55 -3.87 12.10
N ALA A 22 -13.62 -2.54 12.23
CA ALA A 22 -14.83 -1.82 11.91
C ALA A 22 -15.16 -2.29 10.49
N MET A 23 -16.18 -3.15 10.39
CA MET A 23 -16.59 -3.72 9.13
C MET A 23 -16.83 -2.54 8.19
N ALA A 24 -16.09 -2.54 7.07
CA ALA A 24 -16.35 -1.67 5.95
C ALA A 24 -17.86 -1.64 5.69
N ASP A 25 -18.46 -0.46 5.76
CA ASP A 25 -19.85 -0.29 5.37
C ASP A 25 -19.90 0.06 3.88
N GLY A 26 -20.65 -0.71 3.11
CA GLY A 26 -20.82 -0.56 1.68
C GLY A 26 -19.50 -0.54 0.88
N ILE A 27 -19.39 0.45 -0.02
CA ILE A 27 -18.36 0.45 -1.07
C ILE A 27 -16.96 0.84 -0.62
N VAL A 28 -16.74 1.25 0.64
CA VAL A 28 -15.41 1.66 1.14
C VAL A 28 -14.83 0.55 2.01
N SER A 29 -13.83 -0.17 1.51
CA SER A 29 -13.23 -1.31 2.22
C SER A 29 -12.28 -0.89 3.33
N LYS A 30 -11.41 0.09 3.06
CA LYS A 30 -10.40 0.55 4.01
C LYS A 30 -9.80 1.88 3.60
N ILE A 31 -9.36 2.65 4.59
CA ILE A 31 -8.47 3.79 4.40
C ILE A 31 -7.05 3.37 4.77
N VAL A 32 -6.08 3.68 3.91
CA VAL A 32 -4.66 3.37 4.14
C VAL A 32 -3.78 4.56 3.80
N ASN A 33 -2.54 4.55 4.28
CA ASN A 33 -1.56 5.55 3.87
C ASN A 33 -1.30 5.48 2.36
N SER A 34 -1.25 6.64 1.70
CA SER A 34 -1.01 6.75 0.27
C SER A 34 0.42 6.34 -0.09
N PRO A 35 0.67 5.65 -1.24
CA PRO A 35 2.00 5.26 -1.71
C PRO A 35 2.93 6.43 -2.06
N LEU A 36 2.44 7.66 -1.90
CA LEU A 36 3.13 8.90 -2.24
C LEU A 36 3.38 9.76 -0.99
N SER A 37 3.09 9.23 0.19
CA SER A 37 3.26 9.93 1.47
C SER A 37 3.94 9.05 2.52
N ALA A 38 4.96 9.59 3.17
CA ALA A 38 5.65 8.94 4.29
C ALA A 38 4.90 9.06 5.62
N ALA A 39 3.96 9.99 5.74
CA ALA A 39 3.32 10.35 7.00
C ALA A 39 1.82 10.67 6.87
N GLY A 40 1.18 10.25 5.76
CA GLY A 40 -0.17 10.68 5.39
C GLY A 40 -1.29 10.24 6.33
N THR A 41 -0.99 9.36 7.29
CA THR A 41 -1.90 8.89 8.36
C THR A 41 -1.39 9.21 9.77
N VAL A 42 -0.36 10.05 9.90
CA VAL A 42 0.16 10.51 11.21
C VAL A 42 -0.70 11.67 11.70
N LYS A 43 -0.96 11.74 13.01
CA LYS A 43 -1.69 12.85 13.64
C LYS A 43 -1.10 14.20 13.26
N SER A 44 -1.97 15.18 12.99
CA SER A 44 -1.60 16.55 12.57
C SER A 44 -0.84 16.67 11.25
N ALA A 45 -0.40 15.57 10.62
CA ALA A 45 0.25 15.61 9.32
C ALA A 45 -0.76 15.97 8.21
N PRO A 46 -0.29 16.55 7.09
CA PRO A 46 -1.10 16.63 5.89
C PRO A 46 -1.61 15.25 5.49
N ALA A 47 -2.91 15.13 5.24
CA ALA A 47 -3.54 13.88 4.86
C ALA A 47 -3.03 13.42 3.49
N GLY A 48 -2.52 12.20 3.44
CA GLY A 48 -2.08 11.53 2.22
C GLY A 48 -2.57 10.10 2.30
N ILE A 49 -3.80 9.87 1.84
CA ILE A 49 -4.49 8.59 2.05
C ILE A 49 -5.02 8.03 0.75
N ASN A 50 -5.13 6.71 0.73
CA ASN A 50 -5.98 6.03 -0.22
C ASN A 50 -7.25 5.56 0.46
N VAL A 51 -8.35 5.75 -0.23
CA VAL A 51 -9.63 5.12 0.08
C VAL A 51 -9.78 3.96 -0.89
N TYR A 52 -9.68 2.74 -0.36
CA TYR A 52 -9.86 1.52 -1.15
C TYR A 52 -11.36 1.22 -1.24
N LEU A 53 -11.82 1.01 -2.46
CA LEU A 53 -13.21 0.64 -2.71
C LEU A 53 -13.36 -0.90 -2.71
N GLN A 54 -14.60 -1.34 -2.64
CA GLN A 54 -15.04 -2.72 -2.79
C GLN A 54 -16.48 -2.76 -3.31
N SER A 55 -16.98 -3.94 -3.63
CA SER A 55 -18.40 -4.21 -3.95
C SER A 55 -18.98 -5.21 -2.97
N ASP A 56 -20.31 -5.37 -2.99
CA ASP A 56 -20.99 -6.38 -2.18
C ASP A 56 -20.61 -7.81 -2.65
N GLU A 57 -20.40 -7.98 -3.95
CA GLU A 57 -20.03 -9.26 -4.57
C GLU A 57 -18.56 -9.60 -4.36
N VAL A 58 -17.68 -8.59 -4.37
CA VAL A 58 -16.23 -8.77 -4.25
C VAL A 58 -15.64 -7.77 -3.26
N GLN A 59 -15.26 -8.29 -2.10
CA GLN A 59 -14.80 -7.51 -0.96
C GLN A 59 -13.27 -7.46 -0.79
N GLY A 60 -12.79 -6.40 -0.18
CA GLY A 60 -11.39 -6.23 0.21
C GLY A 60 -10.40 -6.37 -0.95
N ILE A 61 -9.30 -7.09 -0.71
CA ILE A 61 -8.19 -7.18 -1.69
C ILE A 61 -8.61 -7.84 -3.01
N GLU A 62 -9.62 -8.71 -3.01
CA GLU A 62 -10.12 -9.38 -4.21
C GLU A 62 -10.67 -8.38 -5.23
N PHE A 63 -11.22 -7.24 -4.77
CA PHE A 63 -11.70 -6.18 -5.64
C PHE A 63 -10.57 -5.54 -6.48
N MET A 64 -9.33 -5.61 -5.98
CA MET A 64 -8.15 -5.11 -6.69
C MET A 64 -7.68 -6.02 -7.83
N ASN A 65 -8.26 -7.23 -7.97
CA ASN A 65 -7.96 -8.12 -9.08
C ASN A 65 -8.32 -7.46 -10.42
N PRO A 66 -7.42 -7.41 -11.42
CA PRO A 66 -7.70 -6.75 -12.70
C PRO A 66 -8.95 -7.23 -13.43
N ILE A 67 -9.35 -8.50 -13.26
CA ILE A 67 -10.58 -9.04 -13.90
C ILE A 67 -11.88 -8.55 -13.25
N VAL A 68 -11.81 -8.01 -12.03
CA VAL A 68 -12.98 -7.48 -11.32
C VAL A 68 -13.17 -6.04 -11.75
N GLU A 69 -14.36 -5.64 -12.10
CA GLU A 69 -14.64 -4.26 -12.50
C GLU A 69 -14.69 -3.33 -11.28
N GLY A 70 -14.14 -2.12 -11.45
CA GLY A 70 -14.31 -1.03 -10.49
C GLY A 70 -15.60 -0.25 -10.73
N TYR A 71 -15.67 0.93 -10.12
CA TYR A 71 -16.82 1.82 -10.28
C TYR A 71 -16.68 2.78 -11.46
N GLY A 72 -17.83 3.17 -12.02
CA GLY A 72 -17.96 4.28 -12.95
C GLY A 72 -18.72 5.44 -12.32
N ILE A 73 -19.00 6.47 -13.11
CA ILE A 73 -19.92 7.54 -12.72
C ILE A 73 -21.09 7.52 -13.71
N PRO A 74 -22.35 7.36 -13.24
CA PRO A 74 -23.52 7.36 -14.12
C PRO A 74 -23.64 8.65 -14.95
N ALA A 75 -24.38 8.59 -16.04
CA ALA A 75 -24.73 9.76 -16.86
C ALA A 75 -25.38 10.85 -15.99
N GLY A 76 -24.91 12.09 -16.14
CA GLY A 76 -25.30 13.25 -15.31
C GLY A 76 -24.91 13.16 -13.82
N GLY A 77 -24.25 12.08 -13.39
CA GLY A 77 -23.92 11.80 -12.00
C GLY A 77 -22.62 12.42 -11.51
N ARG A 78 -22.22 12.04 -10.28
CA ARG A 78 -20.94 12.44 -9.65
C ARG A 78 -20.55 11.46 -8.55
N ILE A 79 -19.30 11.57 -8.09
CA ILE A 79 -18.86 11.01 -6.81
C ILE A 79 -18.73 12.14 -5.80
N GLU A 80 -19.18 11.90 -4.57
CA GLU A 80 -18.89 12.74 -3.42
C GLU A 80 -18.00 11.97 -2.43
N ILE A 81 -16.93 12.63 -1.99
CA ILE A 81 -16.00 12.11 -0.98
C ILE A 81 -16.07 13.08 0.19
N GLU A 82 -16.62 12.62 1.31
CA GLU A 82 -16.78 13.42 2.50
C GLU A 82 -15.70 13.05 3.51
N MET A 83 -14.81 14.01 3.80
CA MET A 83 -13.79 13.90 4.84
C MET A 83 -14.46 14.24 6.18
N GLY A 84 -14.57 13.27 7.08
CA GLY A 84 -15.20 13.46 8.38
C GLY A 84 -14.59 14.59 9.21
N ASN A 85 -15.31 15.05 10.24
CA ASN A 85 -14.96 16.25 11.01
C ASN A 85 -13.59 16.21 11.71
N SER A 86 -12.99 15.03 11.86
CA SER A 86 -11.65 14.88 12.39
C SER A 86 -10.55 15.17 11.36
N TYR A 87 -10.87 15.36 10.08
CA TYR A 87 -9.98 15.98 9.11
C TYR A 87 -10.17 17.50 9.11
N GLN A 88 -9.08 18.24 9.25
CA GLN A 88 -9.12 19.70 9.22
C GLN A 88 -8.85 20.19 7.80
N ARG A 89 -9.82 20.88 7.20
CA ARG A 89 -9.70 21.49 5.86
C ARG A 89 -8.77 22.71 5.89
N ASN A 90 -7.87 22.82 4.91
CA ASN A 90 -7.11 24.05 4.65
C ASN A 90 -7.76 24.89 3.53
N PRO A 91 -8.58 25.90 3.84
CA PRO A 91 -9.37 26.62 2.84
C PRO A 91 -8.55 27.35 1.76
N GLU A 92 -7.25 27.56 1.97
CA GLU A 92 -6.36 28.20 0.99
C GLU A 92 -6.04 27.29 -0.20
N ILE A 93 -6.10 25.96 0.00
CA ILE A 93 -5.85 24.98 -1.05
C ILE A 93 -7.16 24.64 -1.74
N LYS A 94 -7.29 24.95 -3.03
CA LYS A 94 -8.50 24.62 -3.80
C LYS A 94 -8.57 23.11 -4.07
N LEU A 95 -9.77 22.54 -3.99
CA LEU A 95 -10.00 21.15 -4.39
C LEU A 95 -9.92 21.02 -5.91
N THR A 96 -8.91 20.32 -6.39
CA THR A 96 -8.60 20.15 -7.82
C THR A 96 -7.99 18.76 -8.10
N GLN A 97 -7.55 18.51 -9.34
CA GLN A 97 -6.79 17.31 -9.69
C GLN A 97 -5.44 17.20 -8.96
N ASN A 98 -4.92 18.29 -8.37
CA ASN A 98 -3.73 18.22 -7.53
C ASN A 98 -4.02 17.64 -6.15
N THR A 99 -5.28 17.74 -5.68
CA THR A 99 -5.67 17.25 -4.36
C THR A 99 -6.17 15.82 -4.39
N ILE A 100 -6.74 15.38 -5.53
CA ILE A 100 -7.30 14.03 -5.69
C ILE A 100 -6.98 13.43 -7.05
N MET A 101 -6.70 12.13 -7.05
CA MET A 101 -6.54 11.32 -8.25
C MET A 101 -7.43 10.07 -8.15
N LEU A 102 -8.19 9.78 -9.21
CA LEU A 102 -8.83 8.48 -9.35
C LEU A 102 -7.80 7.45 -9.81
N VAL A 103 -7.91 6.23 -9.32
CA VAL A 103 -6.92 5.19 -9.56
C VAL A 103 -7.61 3.87 -9.89
N THR A 104 -7.09 3.18 -10.91
CA THR A 104 -7.45 1.80 -11.20
C THR A 104 -6.40 0.85 -10.63
N GLY A 105 -6.88 -0.28 -10.09
CA GLY A 105 -6.06 -1.37 -9.60
C GLY A 105 -5.15 -1.06 -8.40
N ALA A 106 -4.46 -2.11 -7.97
CA ALA A 106 -3.30 -2.05 -7.10
C ALA A 106 -2.19 -2.88 -7.76
N PRO A 107 -0.98 -2.36 -7.97
CA PRO A 107 -0.47 -1.03 -7.61
C PRO A 107 -1.15 0.05 -8.42
N GLN A 108 -1.07 1.28 -7.90
CA GLN A 108 -1.90 2.39 -8.35
C GLN A 108 -1.62 2.84 -9.77
N GLN A 109 -2.52 2.57 -10.71
CA GLN A 109 -2.48 3.17 -12.04
C GLN A 109 -3.42 4.38 -12.07
N GLY A 110 -2.84 5.58 -11.96
CA GLY A 110 -3.60 6.83 -11.91
C GLY A 110 -4.40 7.07 -13.19
N MET A 111 -5.55 7.73 -13.04
CA MET A 111 -6.47 8.13 -14.11
C MET A 111 -6.63 9.65 -14.09
N PRO A 112 -5.72 10.43 -14.72
CA PRO A 112 -5.79 11.89 -14.66
C PRO A 112 -7.07 12.42 -15.31
N GLY A 113 -7.81 13.29 -14.60
CA GLY A 113 -9.12 13.77 -15.06
C GLY A 113 -9.09 14.47 -16.42
N LYS A 114 -7.99 15.12 -16.80
CA LYS A 114 -7.81 15.71 -18.15
C LYS A 114 -7.86 14.65 -19.27
N VAL A 115 -7.46 13.42 -18.97
CA VAL A 115 -7.41 12.32 -19.95
C VAL A 115 -8.69 11.50 -19.91
N VAL A 116 -9.18 11.17 -18.71
CA VAL A 116 -10.37 10.29 -18.57
C VAL A 116 -11.70 11.04 -18.53
N GLY A 117 -11.69 12.38 -18.43
CA GLY A 117 -12.88 13.22 -18.56
C GLY A 117 -13.63 13.50 -17.27
N TYR A 118 -12.93 13.90 -16.19
CA TYR A 118 -13.58 14.39 -14.97
C TYR A 118 -12.92 15.64 -14.39
N ALA A 119 -13.70 16.42 -13.65
CA ALA A 119 -13.27 17.56 -12.86
C ALA A 119 -13.40 17.24 -11.37
N VAL A 120 -12.57 17.92 -10.56
CA VAL A 120 -12.64 17.89 -9.10
C VAL A 120 -13.07 19.26 -8.62
N GLY A 121 -13.96 19.32 -7.63
CA GLY A 121 -14.42 20.57 -7.04
C GLY A 121 -14.86 20.41 -5.59
N GLU A 122 -15.35 21.52 -5.02
CA GLU A 122 -15.96 21.53 -3.69
C GLU A 122 -17.41 21.04 -3.77
N GLY A 123 -17.84 20.32 -2.72
CA GLY A 123 -19.20 19.85 -2.56
C GLY A 123 -20.07 20.83 -1.78
N ARG A 124 -21.13 20.30 -1.16
CA ARG A 124 -22.09 21.12 -0.39
C ARG A 124 -21.48 21.75 0.87
N ASN A 125 -20.36 21.23 1.34
CA ASN A 125 -19.60 21.79 2.46
C ASN A 125 -18.10 21.72 2.14
N GLN A 126 -17.30 22.44 2.93
CA GLN A 126 -15.86 22.56 2.74
C GLN A 126 -15.09 21.22 2.88
N ASN A 127 -15.70 20.22 3.52
CA ASN A 127 -15.13 18.90 3.75
C ASN A 127 -15.52 17.86 2.69
N THR A 128 -16.37 18.23 1.73
CA THR A 128 -16.82 17.34 0.67
C THR A 128 -16.08 17.68 -0.61
N ILE A 129 -15.44 16.68 -1.20
CA ILE A 129 -14.89 16.76 -2.55
C ILE A 129 -15.90 16.19 -3.54
N THR A 130 -16.14 16.88 -4.65
CA THR A 130 -16.96 16.38 -5.75
C THR A 130 -16.08 15.98 -6.93
N ILE A 131 -16.42 14.87 -7.56
CA ILE A 131 -15.84 14.43 -8.82
C ILE A 131 -16.94 14.31 -9.85
N THR A 132 -16.90 15.17 -10.85
CA THR A 132 -17.97 15.29 -11.86
C THR A 132 -17.41 14.97 -13.24
N PRO A 133 -18.06 14.09 -14.01
CA PRO A 133 -17.71 13.85 -15.41
C PRO A 133 -17.79 15.15 -16.21
N THR A 134 -16.88 15.35 -17.17
CA THR A 134 -16.93 16.51 -18.07
C THR A 134 -17.90 16.30 -19.24
N SER A 135 -18.41 15.08 -19.41
CA SER A 135 -19.40 14.71 -20.42
C SER A 135 -20.72 14.28 -19.77
N GLN A 136 -21.83 14.44 -20.49
CA GLN A 136 -23.16 14.01 -20.02
C GLN A 136 -23.31 12.49 -19.95
N GLU A 137 -22.49 11.74 -20.69
CA GLU A 137 -22.49 10.27 -20.69
C GLU A 137 -21.98 9.66 -19.38
N GLY A 138 -21.38 10.47 -18.51
CA GLY A 138 -20.75 10.00 -17.28
C GLY A 138 -19.32 9.48 -17.53
N LEU A 139 -18.86 8.59 -16.64
CA LEU A 139 -17.63 7.82 -16.81
C LEU A 139 -17.98 6.33 -16.90
N ASN A 140 -17.99 5.80 -18.12
CA ASN A 140 -18.28 4.40 -18.37
C ASN A 140 -17.11 3.51 -17.93
N ILE A 141 -17.40 2.49 -17.11
CA ILE A 141 -16.46 1.51 -16.54
C ILE A 141 -15.56 0.88 -17.62
N ASP A 142 -16.13 0.48 -18.75
CA ASP A 142 -15.40 -0.22 -19.82
C ASP A 142 -14.29 0.66 -20.43
N LYS A 143 -14.50 1.99 -20.40
CA LYS A 143 -13.57 2.99 -20.93
C LYS A 143 -12.62 3.53 -19.86
N LEU A 144 -12.85 3.21 -18.58
CA LEU A 144 -12.04 3.67 -17.45
C LEU A 144 -10.81 2.80 -17.26
N ILE A 145 -9.84 2.99 -18.14
CA ILE A 145 -8.51 2.36 -18.07
C ILE A 145 -7.47 3.46 -17.85
N SER A 146 -6.43 3.16 -17.08
CA SER A 146 -5.33 4.12 -16.89
C SER A 146 -4.62 4.44 -18.22
N PRO A 147 -4.32 5.71 -18.51
CA PRO A 147 -3.49 6.10 -19.64
C PRO A 147 -1.99 5.92 -19.39
N ALA A 148 -1.59 5.33 -18.26
CA ALA A 148 -0.20 5.05 -17.96
C ALA A 148 0.43 4.19 -19.08
N PRO A 149 1.65 4.50 -19.56
CA PRO A 149 2.25 3.80 -20.70
C PRO A 149 2.33 2.28 -20.54
N GLY A 150 2.47 1.80 -19.31
CA GLY A 150 2.49 0.38 -18.96
C GLY A 150 1.12 -0.30 -18.98
N ALA A 151 0.02 0.42 -18.76
CA ALA A 151 -1.30 -0.19 -18.63
C ALA A 151 -1.71 -0.98 -19.89
N LYS A 152 -1.34 -0.49 -21.08
CA LYS A 152 -1.57 -1.18 -22.36
C LYS A 152 -0.75 -2.49 -22.54
N LEU A 153 0.26 -2.68 -21.71
CA LEU A 153 1.13 -3.87 -21.72
C LEU A 153 0.70 -4.88 -20.66
N ASP A 154 -0.27 -4.55 -19.82
CA ASP A 154 -0.79 -5.48 -18.83
C ASP A 154 -1.64 -6.54 -19.53
N PRO A 155 -1.42 -7.86 -19.26
CA PRO A 155 -2.16 -8.92 -19.94
C PRO A 155 -3.68 -8.82 -19.73
N VAL A 156 -4.06 -8.32 -18.55
CA VAL A 156 -5.42 -7.95 -18.20
C VAL A 156 -5.36 -6.53 -17.63
N PRO A 157 -5.84 -5.51 -18.36
CA PRO A 157 -5.93 -4.15 -17.85
C PRO A 157 -6.85 -4.09 -16.63
N SER A 158 -6.57 -3.20 -15.69
CA SER A 158 -7.52 -2.88 -14.63
C SER A 158 -8.54 -1.86 -15.14
N HIS A 159 -9.82 -2.11 -14.84
CA HIS A 159 -10.95 -1.27 -15.27
C HIS A 159 -11.66 -0.64 -14.07
N GLY A 160 -12.19 0.56 -14.29
CA GLY A 160 -12.99 1.30 -13.32
C GLY A 160 -12.18 1.88 -12.16
N ILE A 161 -12.88 2.66 -11.35
CA ILE A 161 -12.37 3.31 -10.15
C ILE A 161 -12.34 2.30 -9.02
N LYS A 162 -11.15 2.02 -8.48
CA LYS A 162 -10.98 1.10 -7.35
C LYS A 162 -10.34 1.74 -6.14
N VAL A 163 -9.60 2.82 -6.36
CA VAL A 163 -8.96 3.59 -5.31
C VAL A 163 -9.19 5.07 -5.59
N ILE A 164 -9.50 5.81 -4.52
CA ILE A 164 -9.52 7.27 -4.53
C ILE A 164 -8.32 7.72 -3.72
N HIS A 165 -7.42 8.44 -4.37
CA HIS A 165 -6.20 8.95 -3.76
C HIS A 165 -6.43 10.40 -3.33
N VAL A 166 -6.31 10.68 -2.04
CA VAL A 166 -6.48 12.01 -1.44
C VAL A 166 -5.13 12.52 -0.95
N GLY A 167 -4.80 13.78 -1.26
CA GLY A 167 -3.49 14.37 -0.98
C GLY A 167 -2.43 14.03 -2.02
N PHE A 168 -2.78 14.12 -3.31
CA PHE A 168 -1.94 13.64 -4.41
C PHE A 168 -0.63 14.46 -4.60
N PHE A 169 -0.73 15.69 -5.09
CA PHE A 169 0.38 16.65 -5.13
C PHE A 169 0.24 17.70 -4.03
N GLU A 170 -0.99 18.00 -3.63
CA GLU A 170 -1.34 18.96 -2.60
C GLU A 170 -2.30 18.29 -1.62
N SER A 171 -2.07 18.52 -0.34
CA SER A 171 -2.96 18.01 0.70
C SER A 171 -3.86 19.12 1.21
N ALA A 172 -5.13 19.06 0.83
CA ALA A 172 -6.16 20.02 1.21
C ALA A 172 -6.69 19.82 2.65
N PHE A 173 -6.26 18.76 3.33
CA PHE A 173 -6.71 18.33 4.63
C PHE A 173 -5.53 17.92 5.51
N SER A 174 -5.60 18.14 6.82
CA SER A 174 -4.71 17.52 7.79
C SER A 174 -5.46 16.50 8.65
N ASN A 175 -4.72 15.52 9.15
CA ASN A 175 -5.24 14.52 10.08
C ASN A 175 -5.47 15.16 11.44
N GLY A 176 -6.59 14.85 12.08
CA GLY A 176 -6.89 15.29 13.45
C GLY A 176 -6.18 14.46 14.52
N SER A 177 -6.85 14.34 15.67
CA SER A 177 -6.21 13.88 16.90
C SER A 177 -6.20 12.37 17.12
N ASN A 178 -7.20 11.59 16.68
CA ASN A 178 -7.27 10.16 17.01
C ASN A 178 -7.61 9.29 15.81
N SER A 179 -8.68 9.61 15.10
CA SER A 179 -9.12 8.84 13.94
C SER A 179 -9.80 9.73 12.92
N GLY A 180 -9.85 9.27 11.67
CA GLY A 180 -10.48 9.92 10.52
C GLY A 180 -11.53 9.01 9.91
N SER A 181 -12.71 9.54 9.56
CA SER A 181 -13.66 8.81 8.71
C SER A 181 -13.71 9.42 7.32
N VAL A 182 -13.87 8.58 6.30
CA VAL A 182 -14.12 9.02 4.93
C VAL A 182 -15.34 8.27 4.41
N SER A 183 -16.30 9.03 3.89
CA SER A 183 -17.49 8.48 3.24
C SER A 183 -17.44 8.75 1.75
N VAL A 184 -17.85 7.78 0.94
CA VAL A 184 -17.93 7.89 -0.51
C VAL A 184 -19.36 7.62 -0.94
N ARG A 185 -19.90 8.47 -1.81
CA ARG A 185 -21.22 8.32 -2.43
C ARG A 185 -21.07 8.44 -3.94
N ILE A 186 -21.68 7.52 -4.70
CA ILE A 186 -21.89 7.65 -6.14
C ILE A 186 -23.35 8.06 -6.34
N ILE A 187 -23.55 9.16 -7.04
CA ILE A 187 -24.84 9.81 -7.22
C ILE A 187 -25.15 9.83 -8.72
N ASP A 188 -26.36 9.44 -9.10
CA ASP A 188 -26.79 9.48 -10.50
C ASP A 188 -27.26 10.88 -10.96
N GLY A 189 -27.62 11.02 -12.23
CA GLY A 189 -28.12 12.27 -12.80
C GLY A 189 -29.47 12.76 -12.25
N SER A 190 -30.21 11.91 -11.54
CA SER A 190 -31.44 12.30 -10.83
C SER A 190 -31.14 12.88 -9.43
N GLY A 191 -29.90 12.73 -8.95
CA GLY A 191 -29.49 13.10 -7.60
C GLY A 191 -29.65 11.97 -6.57
N SER A 192 -30.02 10.75 -7.00
CA SER A 192 -30.17 9.59 -6.14
C SER A 192 -28.80 8.97 -5.84
N VAL A 193 -28.57 8.57 -4.58
CA VAL A 193 -27.38 7.81 -4.21
C VAL A 193 -27.56 6.37 -4.70
N VAL A 194 -26.72 5.94 -5.63
CA VAL A 194 -26.77 4.58 -6.20
C VAL A 194 -25.79 3.62 -5.54
N GLN A 195 -24.72 4.15 -4.95
CA GLN A 195 -23.73 3.40 -4.19
C GLN A 195 -23.17 4.28 -3.07
N GLN A 196 -22.90 3.70 -1.91
CA GLN A 196 -22.27 4.44 -0.81
C GLN A 196 -21.50 3.52 0.14
N GLY A 197 -20.60 4.12 0.91
CA GLY A 197 -19.87 3.41 1.94
C GLY A 197 -19.00 4.34 2.77
N SER A 198 -18.54 3.85 3.90
CA SER A 198 -17.62 4.58 4.76
C SER A 198 -16.67 3.65 5.50
N ALA A 199 -15.50 4.20 5.83
CA ALA A 199 -14.56 3.54 6.73
C ALA A 199 -13.89 4.59 7.62
N SER A 200 -13.26 4.10 8.67
CA SER A 200 -12.43 4.91 9.57
C SER A 200 -11.00 4.38 9.61
N ILE A 201 -10.06 5.26 9.92
CA ILE A 201 -8.66 4.95 10.19
C ILE A 201 -8.24 5.59 11.50
N ASP A 202 -7.50 4.84 12.32
CA ASP A 202 -6.81 5.40 13.48
C ASP A 202 -5.50 6.07 13.01
N PHE A 203 -5.32 7.32 13.41
CA PHE A 203 -4.09 8.05 13.13
C PHE A 203 -3.00 7.61 14.10
N ILE A 204 -1.80 7.38 13.56
CA ILE A 204 -0.65 7.01 14.38
C ILE A 204 -0.02 8.26 15.02
N ASP A 205 0.46 8.11 16.26
CA ASP A 205 0.99 9.24 17.06
C ASP A 205 2.28 9.82 16.50
N GLN A 206 3.10 8.99 15.88
CA GLN A 206 4.40 9.36 15.36
C GLN A 206 4.64 8.68 14.00
N PRO A 207 5.46 9.28 13.13
CA PRO A 207 5.89 8.62 11.91
C PRO A 207 6.54 7.26 12.20
N VAL A 208 6.27 6.31 11.33
CA VAL A 208 6.94 5.00 11.27
C VAL A 208 7.46 4.78 9.85
N PRO A 209 8.47 3.93 9.64
CA PRO A 209 8.88 3.54 8.28
C PRO A 209 7.67 3.04 7.47
N GLN A 210 7.57 3.47 6.21
CA GLN A 210 6.46 3.10 5.33
C GLN A 210 6.93 2.15 4.23
N LEU A 211 6.15 1.11 3.98
CA LEU A 211 6.29 0.21 2.85
C LEU A 211 5.03 0.27 1.99
N GLN A 212 5.22 0.52 0.70
CA GLN A 212 4.13 0.79 -0.22
C GLN A 212 4.36 0.11 -1.57
N PRO A 213 3.31 -0.37 -2.25
CA PRO A 213 3.46 -0.90 -3.60
C PRO A 213 3.78 0.25 -4.55
N SER A 214 4.60 0.00 -5.57
CA SER A 214 5.08 1.08 -6.44
C SER A 214 5.09 0.65 -7.89
N ASN A 215 4.38 1.34 -8.77
CA ASN A 215 4.50 1.06 -10.20
C ASN A 215 5.56 1.93 -10.89
N PHE A 216 6.38 2.71 -10.19
CA PHE A 216 7.33 3.60 -10.87
C PHE A 216 8.29 2.90 -11.86
N PRO A 217 8.79 1.68 -11.56
CA PRO A 217 9.56 0.89 -12.53
C PRO A 217 8.66 0.29 -13.63
N ASN A 218 9.28 -0.26 -14.68
CA ASN A 218 8.56 -1.01 -15.72
C ASN A 218 7.42 -0.21 -16.38
N ALA A 219 7.64 1.09 -16.60
CA ALA A 219 6.69 2.00 -17.27
C ALA A 219 5.30 2.12 -16.60
N ASN A 220 5.19 1.96 -15.27
CA ASN A 220 3.90 2.07 -14.56
C ASN A 220 2.93 0.90 -14.80
N ARG A 221 3.48 -0.28 -15.12
CA ARG A 221 2.72 -1.53 -15.21
C ARG A 221 2.21 -2.02 -13.85
N ASN A 222 1.08 -2.71 -13.89
CA ASN A 222 0.59 -3.43 -12.73
C ASN A 222 1.46 -4.69 -12.52
N HIS A 223 2.02 -4.83 -11.32
CA HIS A 223 2.88 -5.96 -10.94
C HIS A 223 2.28 -6.83 -9.83
N ASN A 224 1.04 -6.55 -9.44
CA ASN A 224 0.26 -7.38 -8.54
C ASN A 224 -0.66 -8.28 -9.36
N TRP A 225 -1.20 -9.34 -8.78
CA TRP A 225 -2.05 -10.32 -9.48
C TRP A 225 -1.39 -11.02 -10.67
N GLN A 226 -0.05 -11.06 -10.68
CA GLN A 226 0.69 -11.77 -11.72
C GLN A 226 0.48 -13.28 -11.62
N VAL A 227 0.52 -13.93 -12.79
CA VAL A 227 0.24 -15.35 -12.95
C VAL A 227 1.53 -16.06 -13.39
N ILE A 228 1.87 -17.15 -12.71
CA ILE A 228 3.02 -18.02 -13.03
C ILE A 228 2.63 -19.49 -12.85
N ALA A 229 3.40 -20.40 -13.41
CA ALA A 229 3.33 -21.82 -13.09
C ALA A 229 4.09 -22.15 -11.79
N SER A 230 3.86 -23.35 -11.28
CA SER A 230 4.65 -23.92 -10.18
C SER A 230 6.15 -23.90 -10.48
N GLY A 231 6.97 -23.42 -9.54
CA GLY A 231 8.43 -23.33 -9.67
C GLY A 231 8.95 -22.19 -10.55
N GLU A 232 8.09 -21.48 -11.28
CA GLU A 232 8.48 -20.30 -12.06
C GLU A 232 8.73 -19.09 -11.15
N THR A 233 9.48 -18.10 -11.66
CA THR A 233 9.87 -16.91 -10.89
C THR A 233 9.42 -15.62 -11.57
N LEU A 234 8.71 -14.76 -10.85
CA LEU A 234 8.38 -13.39 -11.29
C LEU A 234 9.64 -12.57 -11.54
N GLY A 235 9.71 -11.89 -12.69
CA GLY A 235 10.86 -11.10 -13.12
C GLY A 235 11.95 -11.91 -13.84
N LYS A 236 11.80 -13.25 -13.93
CA LYS A 236 12.63 -14.13 -14.77
C LYS A 236 11.81 -14.81 -15.86
N THR A 237 10.58 -15.19 -15.52
CA THR A 237 9.66 -15.86 -16.45
C THR A 237 9.19 -14.86 -17.52
N PRO A 238 9.22 -15.20 -18.81
CA PRO A 238 8.75 -14.32 -19.87
C PRO A 238 7.33 -13.80 -19.61
N GLY A 239 7.11 -12.50 -19.84
CA GLY A 239 5.81 -11.85 -19.62
C GLY A 239 5.53 -11.42 -18.17
N THR A 240 6.36 -11.83 -17.20
CA THR A 240 6.26 -11.39 -15.81
C THR A 240 7.19 -10.22 -15.50
N LEU A 241 6.90 -9.52 -14.41
CA LEU A 241 7.67 -8.39 -13.89
C LEU A 241 8.19 -8.70 -12.48
N PRO A 242 9.36 -8.18 -12.09
CA PRO A 242 9.72 -8.06 -10.69
C PRO A 242 8.63 -7.29 -9.92
N ILE A 243 8.53 -7.53 -8.61
CA ILE A 243 7.64 -6.82 -7.70
C ILE A 243 8.38 -5.62 -7.10
N PRO A 244 8.10 -4.39 -7.52
CA PRO A 244 8.59 -3.18 -6.88
C PRO A 244 7.84 -2.81 -5.59
N ALA A 245 8.60 -2.42 -4.57
CA ALA A 245 8.10 -1.81 -3.34
C ALA A 245 8.88 -0.53 -3.04
N THR A 246 8.18 0.55 -2.71
CA THR A 246 8.80 1.80 -2.22
C THR A 246 8.86 1.77 -0.69
N LEU A 247 10.01 2.17 -0.18
CA LEU A 247 10.33 2.26 1.23
C LEU A 247 10.61 3.72 1.59
N TYR A 248 9.93 4.23 2.62
CA TYR A 248 10.22 5.51 3.24
C TYR A 248 10.83 5.29 4.62
N ALA A 249 11.86 6.05 4.91
CA ALA A 249 12.41 6.10 6.26
C ALA A 249 11.41 6.74 7.23
N LYS A 250 11.66 6.58 8.53
CA LYS A 250 10.89 7.28 9.56
C LYS A 250 11.19 8.78 9.50
N ALA A 251 10.16 9.60 9.31
CA ALA A 251 10.31 11.05 9.43
C ALA A 251 10.75 11.44 10.84
N LYS A 252 11.68 12.39 10.96
CA LYS A 252 12.18 12.87 12.26
C LYS A 252 11.22 13.93 12.82
N GLY A 253 10.76 13.73 14.05
CA GLY A 253 9.85 14.66 14.73
C GLY A 253 8.39 14.54 14.28
N ILE A 254 7.55 15.42 14.83
CA ILE A 254 6.09 15.46 14.63
C ILE A 254 5.60 16.81 14.09
N ASN A 255 6.50 17.63 13.55
CA ASN A 255 6.12 18.90 12.93
C ASN A 255 5.36 18.62 11.61
N PRO A 256 4.13 19.14 11.42
CA PRO A 256 3.34 18.88 10.22
C PRO A 256 4.02 19.24 8.90
N THR A 257 4.75 20.36 8.85
CA THR A 257 5.45 20.81 7.65
C THR A 257 6.61 19.88 7.29
N ASP A 258 7.37 19.45 8.30
CA ASP A 258 8.47 18.50 8.11
C ASP A 258 7.94 17.13 7.65
N MET A 259 6.84 16.66 8.26
CA MET A 259 6.19 15.42 7.86
C MET A 259 5.66 15.47 6.42
N GLY A 260 5.02 16.59 6.02
CA GLY A 260 4.47 16.76 4.67
C GLY A 260 5.53 16.87 3.58
N SER A 261 6.74 17.34 3.92
CA SER A 261 7.85 17.49 2.97
C SER A 261 8.84 16.32 3.02
N PHE A 262 8.68 15.37 3.95
CA PHE A 262 9.60 14.26 4.14
C PHE A 262 9.54 13.27 2.97
N LYS A 263 10.70 13.03 2.34
CA LYS A 263 10.84 12.22 1.13
C LYS A 263 11.97 11.19 1.19
N ALA A 264 12.63 11.04 2.33
CA ALA A 264 13.79 10.17 2.42
C ALA A 264 13.38 8.69 2.35
N GLY A 265 14.10 7.94 1.52
CA GLY A 265 13.93 6.49 1.38
C GLY A 265 14.85 5.70 2.30
N MET A 266 14.51 4.43 2.51
CA MET A 266 15.43 3.47 3.13
C MET A 266 16.32 2.87 2.05
N LEU A 267 17.57 3.31 1.96
CA LEU A 267 18.57 2.84 1.00
C LEU A 267 19.27 1.58 1.48
N GLY A 268 19.78 0.76 0.55
CA GLY A 268 20.54 -0.45 0.88
C GLY A 268 19.67 -1.60 1.43
N VAL A 269 18.36 -1.54 1.26
CA VAL A 269 17.42 -2.54 1.79
C VAL A 269 17.21 -3.66 0.79
N GLY A 270 17.25 -4.90 1.27
CA GLY A 270 16.87 -6.09 0.51
C GLY A 270 16.11 -7.11 1.35
N ILE A 271 15.70 -8.20 0.70
CA ILE A 271 15.02 -9.33 1.34
C ILE A 271 15.86 -10.58 1.22
N LEU A 272 16.08 -11.22 2.37
CA LEU A 272 16.56 -12.59 2.47
C LEU A 272 15.40 -13.52 2.76
N SER A 273 15.19 -14.51 1.89
CA SER A 273 14.18 -15.54 2.10
C SER A 273 14.53 -16.45 3.28
N THR A 274 13.54 -17.18 3.80
CA THR A 274 13.78 -18.24 4.79
C THR A 274 14.81 -19.27 4.32
N GLN A 275 14.85 -19.58 3.03
CA GLN A 275 15.82 -20.52 2.43
C GLN A 275 17.24 -19.93 2.47
N GLN A 276 17.42 -18.66 2.13
CA GLN A 276 18.70 -17.96 2.20
C GLN A 276 19.20 -17.86 3.65
N LEU A 277 18.33 -17.45 4.58
CA LEU A 277 18.65 -17.37 6.01
C LEU A 277 19.11 -18.71 6.57
N LYS A 278 18.46 -19.82 6.17
CA LYS A 278 18.87 -21.17 6.55
C LYS A 278 20.24 -21.54 5.97
N ALA A 279 20.50 -21.21 4.71
CA ALA A 279 21.80 -21.47 4.06
C ALA A 279 22.93 -20.68 4.75
N MET A 280 22.64 -19.46 5.22
CA MET A 280 23.55 -18.62 6.01
C MET A 280 23.69 -19.09 7.47
N LYS A 281 22.97 -20.14 7.89
CA LYS A 281 22.90 -20.64 9.28
C LYS A 281 22.48 -19.55 10.28
N PHE A 282 21.70 -18.56 9.83
CA PHE A 282 21.20 -17.49 10.68
C PHE A 282 20.20 -18.04 11.70
N LYS A 283 20.41 -17.74 12.98
CA LYS A 283 19.50 -18.12 14.06
C LYS A 283 18.51 -17.00 14.30
N LYS A 284 17.33 -17.09 13.68
CA LYS A 284 16.29 -16.07 13.81
C LYS A 284 15.84 -15.90 15.27
N PRO A 285 15.94 -14.68 15.84
CA PRO A 285 15.41 -14.36 17.17
C PRO A 285 13.92 -14.69 17.30
N ALA A 286 13.49 -15.04 18.52
CA ALA A 286 12.08 -15.35 18.80
C ALA A 286 11.14 -14.16 18.55
N SER A 287 11.62 -12.93 18.79
CA SER A 287 10.90 -11.69 18.48
C SER A 287 10.50 -11.58 17.01
N LEU A 288 11.29 -12.17 16.10
CA LEU A 288 11.07 -12.18 14.66
C LEU A 288 10.39 -13.47 14.16
N SER A 289 9.88 -14.31 15.06
CA SER A 289 9.24 -15.59 14.71
C SER A 289 8.07 -15.44 13.74
N ARG A 290 7.28 -14.36 13.88
CA ARG A 290 6.15 -14.00 13.01
C ARG A 290 6.49 -13.91 11.52
N TYR A 291 7.73 -13.57 11.18
CA TYR A 291 8.20 -13.47 9.79
C TYR A 291 8.63 -14.84 9.25
N ASN A 292 7.67 -15.64 8.81
CA ASN A 292 7.90 -17.01 8.34
C ASN A 292 8.41 -17.11 6.88
N GLY A 293 8.35 -16.02 6.10
CA GLY A 293 8.74 -15.99 4.68
C GLY A 293 10.15 -15.45 4.41
N GLY A 294 10.76 -14.74 5.36
CA GLY A 294 12.05 -14.08 5.19
C GLY A 294 12.21 -12.84 6.06
N LEU A 295 13.35 -12.16 5.94
CA LEU A 295 13.67 -10.92 6.65
C LEU A 295 13.97 -9.79 5.68
N ILE A 296 13.58 -8.56 6.05
CA ILE A 296 13.95 -7.33 5.35
C ILE A 296 15.16 -6.77 6.09
N VAL A 297 16.28 -6.63 5.39
CA VAL A 297 17.59 -6.29 5.96
C VAL A 297 18.14 -5.07 5.23
N GLN A 298 18.70 -4.13 5.98
CA GLN A 298 19.30 -2.91 5.47
C GLN A 298 20.83 -3.00 5.61
N ASP A 299 21.54 -2.97 4.49
CA ASP A 299 22.99 -2.82 4.43
C ASP A 299 23.40 -1.55 5.20
N THR A 300 24.18 -1.73 6.25
CA THR A 300 24.64 -0.66 7.15
C THR A 300 26.11 -0.34 6.99
N ASN A 301 26.89 -1.25 6.42
CA ASN A 301 28.34 -1.11 6.22
C ASN A 301 28.68 -0.62 4.79
N ASN A 302 27.68 -0.55 3.91
CA ASN A 302 27.77 -0.16 2.50
C ASN A 302 28.68 -1.06 1.66
N ASP A 303 28.77 -2.35 2.00
CA ASP A 303 29.51 -3.35 1.22
C ASP A 303 28.70 -3.88 0.01
N GLY A 304 27.44 -3.46 -0.13
CA GLY A 304 26.55 -3.85 -1.22
C GLY A 304 25.95 -5.25 -1.05
N ARG A 305 26.05 -5.83 0.14
CA ARG A 305 25.48 -7.13 0.51
C ARG A 305 24.58 -6.95 1.73
N ILE A 306 23.79 -7.98 2.01
CA ILE A 306 22.95 -8.04 3.21
C ILE A 306 23.29 -9.29 4.01
N ASP A 307 23.73 -9.10 5.25
CA ASP A 307 23.97 -10.15 6.23
C ASP A 307 23.22 -9.83 7.54
N PRO A 308 22.19 -10.59 7.92
CA PRO A 308 21.37 -10.31 9.10
C PRO A 308 22.14 -10.43 10.44
N ASN A 309 23.38 -10.90 10.44
CA ASN A 309 24.26 -10.88 11.61
C ASN A 309 25.06 -9.57 11.75
N LEU A 310 25.24 -8.84 10.66
CA LEU A 310 26.04 -7.60 10.61
C LEU A 310 25.16 -6.38 10.37
N ASP A 311 24.12 -6.56 9.56
CA ASP A 311 23.21 -5.53 9.09
C ASP A 311 21.94 -5.43 9.91
N LYS A 312 21.25 -4.31 9.72
CA LYS A 312 20.05 -3.98 10.48
C LYS A 312 18.84 -4.70 9.91
N ILE A 313 18.17 -5.50 10.74
CA ILE A 313 16.87 -6.09 10.41
C ILE A 313 15.80 -5.00 10.62
N VAL A 314 15.14 -4.59 9.53
CA VAL A 314 14.14 -3.51 9.54
C VAL A 314 12.71 -4.02 9.37
N GLY A 315 12.53 -5.33 9.22
CA GLY A 315 11.23 -5.96 9.00
C GLY A 315 11.33 -7.41 8.57
N GLY A 316 10.25 -7.93 7.99
CA GLY A 316 10.24 -9.28 7.44
C GLY A 316 9.08 -9.58 6.51
N VAL A 317 9.04 -10.84 6.09
CA VAL A 317 8.02 -11.37 5.19
C VAL A 317 7.14 -12.35 5.94
N ILE A 318 5.83 -12.12 5.89
CA ILE A 318 4.81 -13.07 6.36
C ILE A 318 4.24 -13.76 5.11
N GLY A 319 4.65 -15.01 4.90
CA GLY A 319 4.16 -15.85 3.82
C GLY A 319 2.80 -16.46 4.14
N LYS A 320 1.85 -16.25 3.22
CA LYS A 320 0.59 -17.00 3.14
C LYS A 320 0.51 -17.72 1.79
N ALA A 321 0.28 -19.02 1.82
CA ALA A 321 0.26 -19.89 0.64
C ALA A 321 -0.87 -20.92 0.78
N PRO A 322 -1.24 -21.62 -0.30
CA PRO A 322 -2.11 -22.79 -0.23
C PRO A 322 -1.62 -23.80 0.80
N ALA A 323 -2.54 -24.52 1.45
CA ALA A 323 -2.20 -25.48 2.49
C ALA A 323 -1.23 -26.56 1.96
N GLY A 324 -0.13 -26.77 2.67
CA GLY A 324 0.89 -27.75 2.31
C GLY A 324 1.82 -27.34 1.16
N ALA A 325 1.69 -26.13 0.61
CA ALA A 325 2.58 -25.62 -0.41
C ALA A 325 4.03 -25.49 0.06
N LYS A 326 4.98 -25.90 -0.79
CA LYS A 326 6.42 -25.85 -0.60
C LYS A 326 7.09 -25.18 -1.79
N GLY A 327 8.34 -24.76 -1.62
CA GLY A 327 9.17 -24.21 -2.70
C GLY A 327 8.95 -22.73 -2.97
N GLN A 328 7.88 -22.11 -2.44
CA GLN A 328 7.67 -20.68 -2.57
C GLN A 328 8.77 -19.87 -1.87
N GLU A 329 9.15 -18.76 -2.50
CA GLU A 329 10.22 -17.90 -2.03
C GLU A 329 9.96 -16.45 -2.46
N LEU A 330 10.08 -15.49 -1.54
CA LEU A 330 10.20 -14.07 -1.88
C LEU A 330 11.57 -13.58 -1.44
N ARG A 331 12.29 -12.93 -2.35
CA ARG A 331 13.60 -12.34 -2.08
C ARG A 331 13.85 -11.14 -2.98
N SER A 332 14.90 -10.38 -2.69
CA SER A 332 15.37 -9.34 -3.60
C SER A 332 15.67 -9.90 -4.99
N LEU A 333 15.46 -9.06 -6.00
CA LEU A 333 15.82 -9.36 -7.38
C LEU A 333 17.33 -9.68 -7.44
N ASP A 334 17.66 -10.72 -8.19
CA ASP A 334 19.04 -11.09 -8.47
C ASP A 334 19.44 -10.49 -9.82
N VAL A 335 20.48 -9.68 -9.82
CA VAL A 335 21.05 -9.07 -11.03
C VAL A 335 22.49 -9.55 -11.14
N HIS A 336 22.72 -10.48 -12.08
CA HIS A 336 24.04 -11.07 -12.34
C HIS A 336 24.69 -11.73 -11.10
N GLY A 337 23.90 -12.40 -10.26
CA GLY A 337 24.38 -13.09 -9.06
C GLY A 337 24.58 -12.16 -7.85
N ALA A 338 24.22 -10.88 -7.96
CA ALA A 338 24.19 -9.93 -6.87
C ALA A 338 22.75 -9.57 -6.47
N VAL A 339 22.54 -9.28 -5.19
CA VAL A 339 21.27 -8.79 -4.67
C VAL A 339 21.07 -7.34 -5.13
N ASP A 340 19.95 -7.04 -5.78
CA ASP A 340 19.55 -5.65 -6.07
C ASP A 340 18.95 -5.03 -4.79
N LEU A 341 19.73 -4.14 -4.17
CA LEU A 341 19.31 -3.39 -2.99
C LEU A 341 18.49 -2.16 -3.38
N SER A 342 17.69 -1.67 -2.44
CA SER A 342 16.86 -0.50 -2.64
C SER A 342 17.71 0.72 -3.00
N ARG A 343 17.26 1.46 -4.01
CA ARG A 343 17.90 2.67 -4.52
C ARG A 343 16.89 3.82 -4.54
N PRO A 344 17.31 5.09 -4.58
CA PRO A 344 16.38 6.21 -4.65
C PRO A 344 15.37 6.00 -5.79
N THR A 345 14.09 6.28 -5.55
CA THR A 345 13.04 6.09 -6.57
C THR A 345 13.34 6.84 -7.88
N SER A 346 14.06 7.97 -7.80
CA SER A 346 14.54 8.73 -8.96
C SER A 346 15.45 7.94 -9.91
N ALA A 347 16.10 6.87 -9.44
CA ALA A 347 16.88 5.97 -10.28
C ALA A 347 16.00 5.13 -11.23
N TYR A 348 14.73 4.93 -10.90
CA TYR A 348 13.77 4.17 -11.72
C TYR A 348 12.80 5.08 -12.48
N ASN A 349 12.51 6.27 -11.95
CA ASN A 349 11.61 7.22 -12.57
C ASN A 349 12.08 8.66 -12.33
N ALA A 350 12.74 9.25 -13.33
CA ALA A 350 13.31 10.59 -13.24
C ALA A 350 12.26 11.70 -13.04
N LYS A 351 11.01 11.47 -13.48
CA LYS A 351 9.94 12.47 -13.37
C LYS A 351 9.31 12.48 -11.99
N PHE A 352 8.90 11.31 -11.50
CA PHE A 352 8.10 11.20 -10.27
C PHE A 352 8.94 10.88 -9.04
N GLY A 353 10.13 10.29 -9.22
CA GLY A 353 11.03 9.97 -8.11
C GLY A 353 11.45 11.17 -7.27
N PRO A 354 11.87 12.33 -7.85
CA PRO A 354 12.15 13.53 -7.06
C PRO A 354 10.93 14.14 -6.38
N VAL A 355 9.74 13.94 -6.96
CA VAL A 355 8.49 14.50 -6.43
C VAL A 355 8.03 13.74 -5.20
N PHE A 356 8.02 12.42 -5.25
CA PHE A 356 7.48 11.59 -4.18
C PHE A 356 8.55 10.99 -3.26
N GLY A 357 9.81 10.94 -3.70
CA GLY A 357 10.92 10.42 -2.92
C GLY A 357 10.88 8.91 -2.70
N GLY A 358 11.38 8.49 -1.55
CA GLY A 358 11.49 7.09 -1.17
C GLY A 358 12.65 6.35 -1.85
N ALA A 359 12.78 5.08 -1.51
CA ALA A 359 13.70 4.14 -2.14
C ALA A 359 12.91 2.96 -2.69
N THR A 360 13.16 2.58 -3.93
CA THR A 360 12.48 1.43 -4.55
C THR A 360 13.38 0.20 -4.48
N MET A 361 12.81 -0.89 -3.97
CA MET A 361 13.36 -2.24 -3.97
C MET A 361 12.64 -3.06 -5.04
N LEU A 362 13.37 -3.89 -5.79
CA LEU A 362 12.80 -4.85 -6.73
C LEU A 362 12.91 -6.26 -6.16
N LEU A 363 11.83 -7.02 -6.25
CA LEU A 363 11.72 -8.37 -5.70
C LEU A 363 11.39 -9.38 -6.77
N GLN A 364 11.78 -10.62 -6.53
CA GLN A 364 11.38 -11.79 -7.30
C GLN A 364 10.66 -12.78 -6.39
N PHE A 365 9.62 -13.41 -6.93
CA PHE A 365 8.85 -14.43 -6.23
C PHE A 365 8.86 -15.72 -7.03
N THR A 366 9.23 -16.83 -6.39
CA THR A 366 9.14 -18.17 -6.97
C THR A 366 7.85 -18.84 -6.53
N GLY A 367 7.07 -19.35 -7.48
CA GLY A 367 5.84 -20.10 -7.25
C GLY A 367 6.09 -21.41 -6.51
N GLY A 368 5.25 -21.73 -5.53
CA GLY A 368 5.32 -23.00 -4.84
C GLY A 368 4.75 -24.16 -5.66
N ASP A 369 4.83 -25.36 -5.10
CA ASP A 369 4.46 -26.64 -5.73
C ASP A 369 2.94 -26.91 -5.80
N LYS A 370 2.11 -25.95 -5.39
CA LYS A 370 0.64 -26.07 -5.39
C LYS A 370 0.00 -24.90 -6.12
N PRO A 371 -1.09 -25.15 -6.87
CA PRO A 371 -1.87 -24.08 -7.46
C PRO A 371 -2.59 -23.26 -6.38
N GLY A 372 -2.84 -21.99 -6.66
CA GLY A 372 -3.66 -21.11 -5.84
C GLY A 372 -3.07 -19.71 -5.64
N LYS A 373 -3.67 -18.97 -4.71
CA LYS A 373 -3.24 -17.61 -4.37
C LYS A 373 -2.13 -17.64 -3.32
N TYR A 374 -0.99 -17.06 -3.67
CA TYR A 374 0.10 -16.78 -2.75
C TYR A 374 0.06 -15.30 -2.37
N ARG A 375 0.19 -15.04 -1.08
CA ARG A 375 0.05 -13.71 -0.49
C ARG A 375 1.19 -13.40 0.47
N PRO A 376 2.40 -13.12 -0.05
CA PRO A 376 3.45 -12.61 0.81
C PRO A 376 3.09 -11.19 1.26
N THR A 377 3.14 -10.98 2.56
CA THR A 377 3.04 -9.67 3.19
C THR A 377 4.43 -9.21 3.58
N LEU A 378 4.85 -8.07 3.06
CA LEU A 378 6.03 -7.36 3.56
C LEU A 378 5.61 -6.48 4.72
N ALA A 379 6.33 -6.54 5.84
CA ALA A 379 6.05 -5.73 7.01
C ALA A 379 7.35 -5.11 7.53
N LEU A 380 7.35 -3.79 7.72
CA LEU A 380 8.43 -3.08 8.40
C LEU A 380 8.14 -2.99 9.90
N LEU A 381 9.19 -3.04 10.71
CA LEU A 381 9.14 -2.74 12.13
C LEU A 381 8.68 -1.29 12.34
N SER A 382 7.86 -1.04 13.36
CA SER A 382 7.46 0.32 13.73
C SER A 382 8.63 1.13 14.28
N ASP A 383 9.55 0.44 14.97
CA ASP A 383 10.88 0.93 15.31
C ASP A 383 11.95 0.02 14.71
N PRO A 384 12.65 0.45 13.65
CA PRO A 384 13.67 -0.38 13.01
C PRO A 384 14.87 -0.64 13.91
N ASP A 385 15.06 0.10 15.00
CA ASP A 385 16.13 -0.13 15.99
C ASP A 385 15.75 -1.15 17.08
N ASP A 386 14.50 -1.61 17.12
CA ASP A 386 14.02 -2.63 18.05
C ASP A 386 13.30 -3.79 17.34
N THR A 387 13.94 -4.95 17.32
CA THR A 387 13.36 -6.18 16.74
C THR A 387 12.14 -6.73 17.49
N ASN A 388 11.89 -6.25 18.72
CA ASN A 388 10.68 -6.57 19.48
C ASN A 388 9.51 -5.64 19.13
N SER A 389 9.77 -4.56 18.40
CA SER A 389 8.71 -3.64 18.00
C SER A 389 7.68 -4.35 17.11
N PRO A 390 6.39 -3.96 17.20
CA PRO A 390 5.36 -4.48 16.33
C PRO A 390 5.60 -4.02 14.89
N ASP A 391 4.81 -4.56 13.96
CA ASP A 391 4.83 -4.08 12.58
C ASP A 391 4.25 -2.66 12.52
N GLY A 392 4.95 -1.74 11.84
CA GLY A 392 4.52 -0.35 11.65
C GLY A 392 3.74 -0.15 10.36
N SER A 393 4.27 -0.66 9.25
CA SER A 393 3.60 -0.64 7.95
C SER A 393 3.72 -1.99 7.26
N ALA A 394 2.71 -2.36 6.49
CA ALA A 394 2.71 -3.62 5.77
C ALA A 394 1.93 -3.53 4.46
N TYR A 395 2.36 -4.33 3.47
CA TYR A 395 1.65 -4.50 2.22
C TYR A 395 1.62 -5.95 1.79
N THR A 396 0.46 -6.41 1.31
CA THR A 396 0.25 -7.78 0.84
C THR A 396 0.13 -7.81 -0.67
N PHE A 397 1.04 -8.52 -1.32
CA PHE A 397 0.92 -8.83 -2.75
C PHE A 397 0.03 -10.07 -2.93
N THR A 398 -0.57 -10.23 -4.10
CA THR A 398 -1.28 -11.44 -4.52
C THR A 398 -0.66 -11.94 -5.82
N ILE A 399 -0.28 -13.21 -5.82
CA ILE A 399 0.34 -13.89 -6.96
C ILE A 399 -0.46 -15.18 -7.18
N ILE A 400 -0.74 -15.50 -8.43
CA ILE A 400 -1.50 -16.69 -8.81
C ILE A 400 -0.52 -17.72 -9.35
N VAL A 401 -0.45 -18.88 -8.69
CA VAL A 401 0.26 -20.05 -9.21
C VAL A 401 -0.78 -20.98 -9.84
N LYS A 402 -0.55 -21.37 -11.09
CA LYS A 402 -1.41 -22.30 -11.84
C LYS A 402 -0.96 -23.76 -11.73
#